data_AF-A0A7Y1UCX2-F1
#
_entry.id   AF-A0A7Y1UCX2-F1
#
_cell.length_a   1.000
_cell.length_b   1.000
_cell.length_c   1.000
_cell.angle_alpha   90.00
_cell.angle_beta   90.00
_cell.angle_gamma   90.00
#
_symmetry.space_group_name_H-M   'P 1'
#
loop_
_entity.id
_entity.type
_entity.pdbx_description
1 polymer ?
#
loop_
_entity_poly.entity_id
_entity_poly.type
_entity_poly.pdbx_seq_one_letter_code
_entity_poly.pdbx_strand_id
1 'polypeptide(L)' 'KTQGKTGVEMEALTGVTISALTVYDMLKSLSHDIEISNVKLLNKTGGKSEFKRT' A
#
# COMPACT_ATOMS: atom_id res chain seq x y z
N LYS A 1 6.43 -5.68 -9.20
CA LYS A 1 7.78 -5.39 -9.76
C LYS A 1 7.58 -4.88 -11.18
N THR A 2 8.37 -3.90 -11.63
CA THR A 2 8.31 -3.38 -13.00
C THR A 2 9.71 -3.19 -13.56
N GLN A 3 9.82 -3.09 -14.88
CA GLN A 3 11.03 -2.62 -15.57
C GLN A 3 10.70 -1.27 -16.21
N GLY A 4 10.94 -0.21 -15.45
CA GLY A 4 10.61 1.17 -15.85
C GLY A 4 11.68 2.15 -15.40
N LYS A 5 11.65 3.37 -15.94
CA LYS A 5 12.60 4.43 -15.56
C LYS A 5 12.31 5.03 -14.18
N THR A 6 11.10 4.80 -13.65
CA THR A 6 10.62 5.29 -12.36
C THR A 6 10.34 4.13 -11.40
N GLY A 7 10.38 4.42 -10.10
CA GLY A 7 9.94 3.46 -9.08
C GLY A 7 8.41 3.25 -9.12
N VAL A 8 7.95 2.25 -8.35
CA VAL A 8 6.53 1.85 -8.26
C VAL A 8 5.96 1.99 -6.85
N GLU A 9 6.43 2.99 -6.11
CA GLU A 9 6.00 3.25 -4.74
C GLU A 9 4.50 3.57 -4.68
N MET A 10 4.01 4.33 -5.66
CA MET A 10 2.61 4.75 -5.72
C MET A 10 1.68 3.60 -6.07
N GLU A 11 2.10 2.71 -6.97
CA GLU A 11 1.35 1.52 -7.35
C GLU A 11 1.25 0.55 -6.17
N ALA A 12 2.33 0.41 -5.39
CA ALA A 12 2.31 -0.41 -4.17
C ALA A 12 1.36 0.18 -3.10
N LEU A 13 1.44 1.49 -2.84
CA LEU A 13 0.60 2.16 -1.84
C LEU A 13 -0.87 2.22 -2.27
N THR A 14 -1.13 2.46 -3.55
CA THR A 14 -2.49 2.46 -4.10
C THR A 14 -3.09 1.06 -4.04
N GLY A 15 -2.31 0.03 -4.43
CA GLY A 15 -2.74 -1.36 -4.39
C GLY A 15 -3.18 -1.80 -2.99
N VAL A 16 -2.35 -1.56 -1.97
CA VAL A 16 -2.72 -1.91 -0.59
C VAL A 16 -3.94 -1.11 -0.09
N THR A 17 -4.07 0.16 -0.47
CA THR A 17 -5.21 1.01 -0.07
C THR A 17 -6.52 0.47 -0.66
N ILE A 18 -6.53 0.13 -1.95
CA ILE A 18 -7.71 -0.45 -2.60
C ILE A 18 -8.07 -1.80 -1.97
N SER A 19 -7.08 -2.65 -1.68
CA SER A 19 -7.32 -3.91 -0.99
C SER A 19 -7.91 -3.70 0.41
N ALA A 20 -7.39 -2.75 1.18
CA ALA A 20 -7.91 -2.42 2.50
C ALA A 20 -9.34 -1.87 2.44
N LEU A 21 -9.64 -0.99 1.47
CA LEU A 21 -10.99 -0.48 1.24
C LEU A 21 -11.97 -1.58 0.81
N THR A 22 -11.49 -2.57 0.06
CA THR A 22 -12.31 -3.75 -0.32
C THR A 22 -12.65 -4.59 0.91
N VAL A 23 -11.70 -4.78 1.83
CA VAL A 23 -11.95 -5.46 3.10
C VAL A 23 -12.93 -4.67 3.96
N TYR A 24 -12.79 -3.35 4.02
CA TYR A 24 -13.76 -2.49 4.69
C TYR A 24 -15.16 -2.67 4.09
N ASP A 25 -15.29 -2.68 2.76
CA ASP A 25 -16.59 -2.84 2.08
C ASP A 25 -17.31 -4.15 2.45
N MET A 26 -16.57 -5.25 2.59
CA MET A 26 -17.12 -6.55 2.99
C MET A 26 -17.53 -6.61 4.47
N LEU A 27 -16.89 -5.81 5.34
CA LEU A 27 -17.06 -5.88 6.79
C LEU A 27 -17.87 -4.70 7.38
N LYS A 28 -18.17 -3.66 6.57
CA LYS A 28 -18.89 -2.45 7.02
C LYS A 28 -20.26 -2.75 7.64
N SER A 29 -20.89 -3.86 7.28
CA SER A 29 -22.17 -4.30 7.85
C SER A 29 -22.05 -4.90 9.25
N LEU A 30 -20.85 -5.35 9.64
CA LEU A 30 -20.57 -5.95 10.95
C LEU A 30 -20.07 -4.91 11.95
N SER A 31 -19.24 -3.98 11.51
CA SER A 31 -18.71 -2.91 12.35
C SER A 31 -18.45 -1.66 11.52
N HIS A 32 -18.85 -0.51 12.06
CA HIS A 32 -18.58 0.80 11.47
C HIS A 32 -17.30 1.44 12.03
N ASP A 33 -16.69 0.84 13.05
CA ASP A 33 -15.47 1.33 13.72
C ASP A 33 -14.19 0.77 13.07
N ILE A 34 -14.27 0.26 11.84
CA ILE A 34 -13.12 -0.31 11.14
C ILE A 34 -12.18 0.82 10.71
N GLU A 35 -11.00 0.90 11.32
CA GLU A 35 -9.98 1.87 10.95
C GLU A 35 -8.90 1.22 10.05
N ILE A 36 -8.67 1.80 8.87
CA ILE A 36 -7.52 1.46 8.04
C ILE A 36 -6.35 2.36 8.45
N SER A 37 -5.35 1.79 9.11
CA SER A 37 -4.15 2.52 9.57
C SER A 37 -2.86 1.93 9.00
N ASN A 38 -1.74 2.62 9.21
CA ASN A 38 -0.39 2.15 8.88
C ASN A 38 -0.10 1.86 7.38
N VAL A 39 -0.83 2.49 6.45
CA VAL A 39 -0.52 2.42 5.02
C VAL A 39 0.79 3.15 4.75
N LYS A 40 1.86 2.39 4.53
CA LYS A 40 3.22 2.96 4.47
C LYS A 40 4.16 2.07 3.67
N LEU A 41 5.09 2.69 2.93
CA LEU A 41 6.10 1.95 2.18
C LEU A 41 7.07 1.27 3.16
N LEU A 42 7.32 -0.03 2.98
CA LEU A 42 8.25 -0.80 3.81
C LEU A 42 9.60 -0.98 3.15
N ASN A 43 9.61 -1.23 1.84
CA ASN A 43 10.83 -1.48 1.09
C ASN A 43 10.66 -0.99 -0.36
N LYS A 44 11.73 -0.43 -0.89
CA LYS A 44 11.91 -0.08 -2.31
C LYS A 44 13.34 -0.39 -2.68
N THR A 45 13.49 -1.16 -3.75
CA THR A 45 14.76 -1.50 -4.38
C THR A 45 14.79 -0.96 -5.80
N GLY A 46 15.95 -0.48 -6.25
CA GLY A 46 16.14 0.02 -7.61
C GLY A 46 15.93 1.54 -7.80
N GLY A 47 16.42 2.05 -8.93
CA GLY A 47 16.56 3.49 -9.17
C GLY A 47 17.80 4.07 -8.46
N LYS A 48 17.80 5.39 -8.25
CA LYS A 48 18.94 6.10 -7.63
C LYS A 48 19.04 5.87 -6.11
N SER A 49 17.94 5.54 -5.45
CA SER A 49 17.87 5.41 -3.99
C SER A 49 17.10 4.16 -3.60
N GLU A 50 17.70 3.39 -2.70
CA GLU A 50 17.03 2.28 -2.01
C GLU A 50 16.45 2.77 -0.69
N PHE A 51 15.32 2.21 -0.29
CA PHE A 51 14.65 2.57 0.94
C PHE A 51 14.18 1.30 1.64
N LYS A 52 14.53 1.14 2.92
CA LYS A 52 14.01 0.09 3.78
C LYS A 52 13.65 0.68 5.12
N ARG A 53 12.38 0.55 5.51
CA ARG A 53 11.89 0.92 6.83
C ARG A 53 12.35 -0.16 7.82
N THR A 54 13.10 0.24 8.84
CA THR A 54 13.51 -0.62 9.96
C THR A 54 12.51 -0.47 11.10
#